data_AF-K9VLP6-F1
#
_entry.id   AF-K9VLP6-F1
#
_cell.length_a   1.000
_cell.length_b   1.000
_cell.length_c   1.000
_cell.angle_alpha   90.00
_cell.angle_beta   90.00
_cell.angle_gamma   90.00
#
_symmetry.space_group_name_H-M   'P 1'
#
loop_
_entity.id
_entity.type
_entity.pdbx_description
1 polymer ?
#
loop_
_entity_poly.entity_id
_entity_poly.type
_entity_poly.pdbx_seq_one_letter_code
_entity_poly.pdbx_strand_id
1 'polypeptide(L)'
;MGNEKTNKSELTLQFHAKEMLSDYVTAVTWSPDGTTLGVCSAAGEVMLAKVGVVNELSLQTLQSATGKSADCLSFSRDSQFLAAGGQDGKVRIWRVNSGELIADLDNQRVWVDKLAWSPNCNQLAFSMGRYVQVWNVEDNVVEVTLNFDSSSILDLAWHPMVQYLAVSGYKGVKVWHGEDWDEDPEILSVPSATGAIAWSPQGEYLACGNMDNTLIVNEWGNFEPWVMQGFPGKVRQLAWSDKTNSLGAPLLAAASSEGISVWERDADERVGWDSWALEVHENVVNAIAFQPSTFLLASAAADGQVCLWYEAEQLLQILKGAEGGFSCLAWHPEGQFLAAGGCGGEFLVWS
;
A
#
# COMPACT_ATOMS: atom_id res chain seq x y z
N MET A 1 25.55 -21.90 -19.17
CA MET A 1 25.64 -20.45 -18.86
C MET A 1 25.35 -20.30 -17.39
N GLY A 2 26.24 -19.63 -16.67
CA GLY A 2 26.40 -19.80 -15.22
C GLY A 2 25.19 -19.34 -14.41
N ASN A 3 24.74 -20.19 -13.49
CA ASN A 3 23.91 -19.76 -12.37
C ASN A 3 24.76 -18.84 -11.49
N GLU A 4 24.54 -17.53 -11.58
CA GLU A 4 24.86 -16.64 -10.47
C GLU A 4 24.02 -17.09 -9.29
N LYS A 5 24.64 -17.85 -8.38
CA LYS A 5 24.09 -18.03 -7.04
C LYS A 5 24.23 -16.68 -6.37
N THR A 6 23.21 -15.84 -6.47
CA THR A 6 23.08 -14.63 -5.65
C THR A 6 23.30 -15.06 -4.20
N ASN A 7 24.33 -14.52 -3.58
CA ASN A 7 24.74 -14.97 -2.26
C ASN A 7 23.66 -14.53 -1.26
N LYS A 8 22.94 -15.47 -0.64
CA LYS A 8 21.83 -15.17 0.29
C LYS A 8 22.21 -14.18 1.40
N SER A 9 23.50 -14.06 1.75
CA SER A 9 23.99 -13.06 2.71
C SER A 9 23.85 -11.61 2.25
N GLU A 10 23.88 -11.33 0.94
CA GLU A 10 23.69 -9.99 0.38
C GLU A 10 22.22 -9.54 0.39
N LEU A 11 21.29 -10.44 0.71
CA LEU A 11 19.85 -10.18 0.74
C LEU A 11 19.29 -10.01 2.16
N THR A 12 20.15 -10.07 3.17
CA THR A 12 19.76 -9.86 4.58
C THR A 12 19.88 -8.40 4.97
N LEU A 13 18.89 -7.88 5.68
CA LEU A 13 18.89 -6.51 6.16
C LEU A 13 19.48 -6.40 7.57
N GLN A 14 20.19 -5.31 7.82
CA GLN A 14 20.69 -4.96 9.15
C GLN A 14 19.85 -3.85 9.76
N PHE A 15 19.76 -3.85 11.09
CA PHE A 15 19.09 -2.75 11.81
C PHE A 15 19.81 -1.44 11.51
N HIS A 16 19.05 -0.44 11.08
CA HIS A 16 19.56 0.90 10.82
C HIS A 16 19.15 1.83 11.95
N ALA A 17 17.86 2.13 12.11
CA ALA A 17 17.39 3.09 13.11
C ALA A 17 16.00 2.75 13.64
N LYS A 18 15.67 3.34 14.79
CA LYS A 18 14.36 3.25 15.44
C LYS A 18 14.02 4.57 16.10
N GLU A 19 12.80 5.03 15.85
CA GLU A 19 12.19 6.20 16.50
C GLU A 19 10.85 5.83 17.12
N MET A 20 10.29 6.76 17.89
CA MET A 20 9.08 6.52 18.68
C MET A 20 8.06 7.65 18.48
N LEU A 21 6.87 7.29 18.01
CA LEU A 21 5.68 8.14 18.01
C LEU A 21 4.88 7.92 19.29
N SER A 22 3.91 8.80 19.54
CA SER A 22 3.15 8.82 20.79
C SER A 22 2.12 7.68 20.92
N ASP A 23 1.80 7.00 19.82
CA ASP A 23 0.83 5.91 19.73
C ASP A 23 1.10 5.07 18.47
N TYR A 24 0.33 4.00 18.25
CA TYR A 24 0.32 3.10 17.10
C TYR A 24 0.67 3.80 15.79
N VAL A 25 1.71 3.34 15.08
CA VAL A 25 2.03 3.83 13.75
C VAL A 25 1.01 3.28 12.77
N THR A 26 0.28 4.15 12.10
CA THR A 26 -0.84 3.79 11.20
C THR A 26 -0.40 3.62 9.75
N ALA A 27 0.58 4.41 9.31
CA ALA A 27 1.12 4.32 7.96
C ALA A 27 2.58 4.76 7.90
N VAL A 28 3.34 4.12 7.00
CA VAL A 28 4.67 4.51 6.56
C VAL A 28 4.70 4.52 5.03
N THR A 29 5.35 5.49 4.41
CA THR A 29 5.46 5.56 2.94
C THR A 29 6.71 6.32 2.52
N TRP A 30 7.38 5.86 1.47
CA TRP A 30 8.55 6.56 0.92
C TRP A 30 8.13 7.53 -0.18
N SER A 31 8.84 8.65 -0.30
CA SER A 31 8.73 9.51 -1.46
C SER A 31 9.20 8.77 -2.71
N PRO A 32 8.61 9.01 -3.89
CA PRO A 32 9.03 8.37 -5.15
C PRO A 32 10.52 8.55 -5.49
N ASP A 33 11.12 9.67 -5.09
CA ASP A 33 12.57 9.92 -5.24
C ASP A 33 13.45 9.18 -4.22
N GLY A 34 12.86 8.47 -3.26
CA GLY A 34 13.54 7.71 -2.21
C GLY A 34 14.16 8.55 -1.09
N THR A 35 14.13 9.88 -1.18
CA THR A 35 14.89 10.73 -0.26
C THR A 35 14.25 10.91 1.11
N THR A 36 12.93 10.70 1.20
CA THR A 36 12.14 11.06 2.37
C THR A 36 11.13 9.96 2.70
N LEU A 37 10.95 9.69 3.97
CA LEU A 37 9.97 8.76 4.50
C LEU A 37 8.92 9.54 5.30
N GLY A 38 7.65 9.31 5.01
CA GLY A 38 6.51 9.82 5.77
C GLY A 38 6.03 8.78 6.77
N VAL A 39 5.72 9.21 7.99
CA VAL A 39 5.20 8.36 9.07
C VAL A 39 4.08 9.08 9.80
N CYS A 40 2.99 8.36 10.13
CA CYS A 40 1.91 8.91 10.95
C CYS A 40 1.41 7.94 12.02
N SER A 41 0.72 8.47 13.03
CA SER A 41 0.24 7.69 14.18
C SER A 41 -1.25 7.88 14.50
N ALA A 42 -1.75 6.98 15.34
CA ALA A 42 -3.08 7.05 15.94
C ALA A 42 -3.27 8.25 16.88
N ALA A 43 -2.18 8.87 17.34
CA ALA A 43 -2.24 10.14 18.06
C ALA A 43 -2.43 11.35 17.12
N GLY A 44 -2.37 11.15 15.81
CA GLY A 44 -2.50 12.20 14.80
C GLY A 44 -1.17 12.87 14.44
N GLU A 45 -0.03 12.29 14.81
CA GLU A 45 1.26 12.83 14.42
C GLU A 45 1.51 12.57 12.93
N VAL A 46 2.17 13.52 12.27
CA VAL A 46 2.69 13.35 10.90
C VAL A 46 4.12 13.87 10.90
N MET A 47 5.06 13.01 10.48
CA MET A 47 6.48 13.31 10.45
C MET A 47 7.09 12.94 9.11
N LEU A 48 8.11 13.69 8.72
CA LEU A 48 9.06 13.32 7.68
C LEU A 48 10.34 12.84 8.35
N ALA A 49 10.94 11.81 7.79
CA ALA A 49 12.23 11.28 8.18
C ALA A 49 13.13 11.19 6.95
N LYS A 50 14.41 11.55 7.10
CA LYS A 50 15.45 11.26 6.11
C LYS A 50 16.45 10.31 6.72
N VAL A 51 16.78 9.24 6.00
CA VAL A 51 17.78 8.27 6.45
C VAL A 51 19.16 8.86 6.24
N GLY A 52 19.88 9.06 7.34
CA GLY A 52 21.22 9.62 7.35
C GLY A 52 22.30 8.54 7.19
N VAL A 53 23.51 8.87 7.65
CA VAL A 53 24.58 7.89 7.79
C VAL A 53 24.29 6.98 8.99
N VAL A 54 24.90 5.79 9.03
CA VAL A 54 24.80 4.74 10.05
C VAL A 54 24.09 5.15 11.34
N ASN A 55 22.85 4.68 11.48
CA ASN A 55 21.99 4.77 12.66
C ASN A 55 21.41 6.16 12.97
N GLU A 56 21.20 7.00 11.96
CA GLU A 56 20.63 8.34 12.14
C GLU A 56 19.38 8.54 11.28
N LEU A 57 18.32 9.08 11.89
CA LEU A 57 17.15 9.62 11.21
C LEU A 57 17.06 11.11 11.47
N SER A 58 17.05 11.91 10.40
CA SER A 58 16.73 13.33 10.50
C SER A 58 15.22 13.51 10.45
N LEU A 59 14.63 13.94 11.57
CA LEU A 59 13.18 14.08 11.71
C LEU A 59 12.72 15.52 11.53
N GLN A 60 11.58 15.68 10.86
CA GLN A 60 10.83 16.92 10.77
C GLN A 60 9.37 16.65 11.10
N THR A 61 8.87 17.23 12.19
CA THR A 61 7.46 17.15 12.56
C THR A 61 6.62 18.11 11.71
N LEU A 62 5.66 17.58 10.96
CA LEU A 62 4.68 18.37 10.19
C LEU A 62 3.42 18.65 11.00
N GLN A 63 3.02 17.69 11.84
CA GLN A 63 1.89 17.80 12.77
C GLN A 63 2.22 17.06 14.06
N SER A 64 2.09 17.75 15.19
CA SER A 64 2.17 17.12 16.52
C SER A 64 0.87 16.41 16.87
N ALA A 65 0.90 15.52 17.87
CA ALA A 65 -0.26 14.77 18.33
C ALA A 65 -1.49 15.66 18.56
N THR A 66 -2.61 15.28 17.95
CA THR A 66 -3.89 16.00 18.03
C THR A 66 -4.93 15.24 18.85
N GLY A 67 -4.67 13.97 19.17
CA GLY A 67 -5.63 13.05 19.79
C GLY A 67 -6.70 12.52 18.83
N LYS A 68 -6.52 12.73 17.53
CA LYS A 68 -7.32 12.16 16.44
C LYS A 68 -6.39 11.44 15.48
N SER A 69 -6.68 10.17 15.19
CA SER A 69 -5.83 9.34 14.34
C SER A 69 -5.58 9.99 12.98
N ALA A 70 -4.34 9.97 12.53
CA ALA A 70 -3.99 10.10 11.11
C ALA A 70 -3.83 8.66 10.60
N ASP A 71 -4.58 8.27 9.58
CA ASP A 71 -4.73 6.85 9.21
C ASP A 71 -4.10 6.51 7.85
N CYS A 72 -3.75 7.51 7.05
CA CYS A 72 -3.21 7.30 5.72
C CYS A 72 -2.25 8.42 5.30
N LEU A 73 -1.25 8.06 4.49
CA LEU A 73 -0.22 8.93 3.92
C LEU A 73 0.03 8.58 2.46
N SER A 74 0.38 9.59 1.66
CA SER A 74 0.86 9.39 0.30
C SER A 74 1.65 10.61 -0.17
N PHE A 75 2.76 10.38 -0.88
CA PHE A 75 3.55 11.41 -1.54
C PHE A 75 3.06 11.65 -2.97
N SER A 76 3.13 12.90 -3.43
CA SER A 76 2.93 13.23 -4.85
C SER A 76 3.98 12.57 -5.73
N ARG A 77 3.66 12.35 -7.01
CA ARG A 77 4.56 11.74 -8.01
C ARG A 77 5.92 12.41 -8.06
N ASP A 78 5.96 13.74 -7.96
CA ASP A 78 7.17 14.55 -8.00
C ASP A 78 7.90 14.67 -6.66
N SER A 79 7.44 13.96 -5.62
CA SER A 79 7.99 13.99 -4.25
C SER A 79 7.93 15.36 -3.56
N GLN A 80 7.21 16.34 -4.12
CA GLN A 80 7.16 17.69 -3.56
C GLN A 80 6.14 17.85 -2.44
N PHE A 81 5.12 16.99 -2.41
CA PHE A 81 4.01 17.07 -1.48
C PHE A 81 3.78 15.77 -0.74
N LEU A 82 3.45 15.87 0.55
CA LEU A 82 2.93 14.76 1.36
C LEU A 82 1.49 15.11 1.73
N ALA A 83 0.57 14.16 1.55
CA ALA A 83 -0.79 14.26 2.04
C ALA A 83 -1.01 13.31 3.23
N ALA A 84 -1.81 13.75 4.21
CA ALA A 84 -2.29 12.92 5.31
C ALA A 84 -3.79 13.11 5.54
N GLY A 85 -4.47 12.05 5.94
CA GLY A 85 -5.90 12.04 6.28
C GLY A 85 -6.18 11.16 7.50
N GLY A 86 -7.31 11.38 8.17
CA GLY A 86 -7.70 10.56 9.31
C GLY A 86 -9.04 10.92 9.95
N GLN A 87 -9.14 10.66 11.26
CA GLN A 87 -10.38 10.72 12.05
C GLN A 87 -10.98 12.12 12.22
N ASP A 88 -10.18 13.17 12.07
CA ASP A 88 -10.68 14.54 12.13
C ASP A 88 -11.40 14.97 10.83
N GLY A 89 -11.33 14.12 9.80
CA GLY A 89 -11.91 14.33 8.49
C GLY A 89 -11.23 15.41 7.66
N LYS A 90 -10.01 15.81 8.05
CA LYS A 90 -9.21 16.76 7.27
C LYS A 90 -8.21 16.02 6.40
N VAL A 91 -8.03 16.50 5.17
CA VAL A 91 -6.89 16.14 4.34
C VAL A 91 -5.93 17.31 4.35
N ARG A 92 -4.73 17.08 4.89
CA ARG A 92 -3.69 18.10 4.97
C ARG A 92 -2.58 17.76 3.99
N ILE A 93 -2.10 18.79 3.29
CA ILE A 93 -1.03 18.65 2.31
C ILE A 93 0.10 19.60 2.69
N TRP A 94 1.31 19.07 2.81
CA TRP A 94 2.52 19.82 3.12
C TRP A 94 3.52 19.77 1.97
N ARG A 95 4.26 20.86 1.78
CA ARG A 95 5.44 20.86 0.91
C ARG A 95 6.62 20.23 1.65
N VAL A 96 7.13 19.12 1.13
CA VAL A 96 8.12 18.23 1.76
C VAL A 96 9.39 18.98 2.17
N ASN A 97 9.98 19.76 1.27
CA ASN A 97 11.26 20.45 1.56
C ASN A 97 11.18 21.53 2.65
N SER A 98 10.02 22.14 2.84
CA SER A 98 9.82 23.25 3.80
C SER A 98 9.05 22.84 5.05
N GLY A 99 8.28 21.76 4.98
CA GLY A 99 7.25 21.41 5.96
C GLY A 99 6.08 22.39 6.04
N GLU A 100 5.95 23.32 5.10
CA GLU A 100 4.84 24.26 5.02
C GLU A 100 3.54 23.52 4.67
N LEU A 101 2.48 23.75 5.46
CA LEU A 101 1.12 23.30 5.15
C LEU A 101 0.54 24.17 4.04
N ILE A 102 0.28 23.60 2.87
CA ILE A 102 -0.22 24.32 1.69
C ILE A 102 -1.75 24.19 1.50
N ALA A 103 -2.35 23.14 2.05
CA ALA A 103 -3.79 22.93 2.03
C ALA A 103 -4.29 22.17 3.27
N ASP A 104 -5.48 22.53 3.74
CA ASP A 104 -6.20 21.90 4.85
C ASP A 104 -7.68 21.77 4.43
N LEU A 105 -7.99 20.64 3.77
CA LEU A 105 -9.29 20.36 3.18
C LEU A 105 -10.21 19.76 4.26
N ASP A 106 -11.26 20.49 4.67
CA ASP A 106 -12.20 20.06 5.71
C ASP A 106 -13.42 19.34 5.10
N ASN A 107 -13.52 18.03 5.35
CA ASN A 107 -14.59 17.18 4.85
C ASN A 107 -15.71 16.95 5.88
N GLN A 108 -16.04 17.99 6.66
CA GLN A 108 -17.15 17.97 7.63
C GLN A 108 -17.06 16.83 8.64
N ARG A 109 -15.84 16.48 9.07
CA ARG A 109 -15.56 15.38 10.03
C ARG A 109 -15.96 13.99 9.54
N VAL A 110 -16.11 13.79 8.23
CA VAL A 110 -16.18 12.44 7.66
C VAL A 110 -14.77 11.87 7.65
N TRP A 111 -14.59 10.69 8.25
CA TRP A 111 -13.29 10.03 8.36
C TRP A 111 -12.67 9.83 6.97
N VAL A 112 -11.41 10.26 6.80
CA VAL A 112 -10.58 9.99 5.62
C VAL A 112 -9.59 8.88 5.96
N ASP A 113 -9.88 7.66 5.54
CA ASP A 113 -9.10 6.47 5.86
C ASP A 113 -8.38 5.87 4.63
N LYS A 114 -8.63 6.44 3.44
CA LYS A 114 -7.95 6.10 2.18
C LYS A 114 -7.61 7.39 1.45
N LEU A 115 -6.36 7.48 1.00
CA LEU A 115 -5.91 8.50 0.07
C LEU A 115 -4.77 7.94 -0.79
N ALA A 116 -4.65 8.45 -2.01
CA ALA A 116 -3.59 8.07 -2.93
C ALA A 116 -3.33 9.21 -3.90
N TRP A 117 -2.07 9.64 -4.02
CA TRP A 117 -1.66 10.46 -5.15
C TRP A 117 -1.63 9.63 -6.42
N SER A 118 -2.01 10.27 -7.52
CA SER A 118 -1.87 9.69 -8.84
C SER A 118 -0.39 9.46 -9.15
N PRO A 119 -0.03 8.29 -9.69
CA PRO A 119 1.32 8.01 -10.13
C PRO A 119 1.63 8.73 -11.45
N ASN A 120 0.67 9.31 -12.16
CA ASN A 120 0.87 9.93 -13.48
C ASN A 120 0.82 11.47 -13.47
N CYS A 121 0.17 12.07 -12.47
CA CYS A 121 0.04 13.53 -12.32
C CYS A 121 -0.09 13.95 -10.85
N ASN A 122 -0.11 15.25 -10.58
CA ASN A 122 -0.22 15.79 -9.23
C ASN A 122 -1.71 15.93 -8.77
N GLN A 123 -2.46 14.84 -8.92
CA GLN A 123 -3.83 14.71 -8.39
C GLN A 123 -3.84 13.79 -7.16
N LEU A 124 -4.65 14.13 -6.17
CA LEU A 124 -4.86 13.36 -4.96
C LEU A 124 -6.31 12.87 -4.91
N ALA A 125 -6.51 11.55 -4.87
CA ALA A 125 -7.80 10.95 -4.54
C ALA A 125 -7.89 10.65 -3.05
N PHE A 126 -9.04 10.90 -2.42
CA PHE A 126 -9.29 10.53 -1.03
C PHE A 126 -10.75 10.17 -0.75
N SER A 127 -10.94 9.24 0.20
CA SER A 127 -12.27 8.79 0.61
C SER A 127 -12.97 9.83 1.49
N MET A 128 -14.27 10.00 1.27
CA MET A 128 -15.16 10.81 2.10
C MET A 128 -16.50 10.09 2.25
N GLY A 129 -16.52 9.08 3.13
CA GLY A 129 -17.72 8.28 3.38
C GLY A 129 -18.08 7.40 2.18
N ARG A 130 -19.09 7.80 1.40
CA ARG A 130 -19.51 7.10 0.17
C ARG A 130 -19.02 7.78 -1.12
N TYR A 131 -18.26 8.86 -0.96
CA TYR A 131 -17.72 9.64 -2.06
C TYR A 131 -16.21 9.50 -2.11
N VAL A 132 -15.67 9.80 -3.27
CA VAL A 132 -14.23 10.04 -3.46
C VAL A 132 -14.09 11.43 -4.03
N GLN A 133 -13.19 12.22 -3.47
CA GLN A 133 -12.81 13.51 -4.07
C GLN A 133 -11.46 13.36 -4.75
N VAL A 134 -11.35 13.96 -5.93
CA VAL A 134 -10.07 14.14 -6.63
C VAL A 134 -9.75 15.63 -6.58
N TRP A 135 -8.59 15.95 -5.99
CA TRP A 135 -8.10 17.31 -5.81
C TRP A 135 -6.77 17.48 -6.52
N ASN A 136 -6.60 18.61 -7.21
CA ASN A 136 -5.38 18.94 -7.93
C ASN A 136 -4.60 20.00 -7.17
N VAL A 137 -3.32 19.73 -6.90
CA VAL A 137 -2.46 20.63 -6.11
C VAL A 137 -1.98 21.85 -6.89
N GLU A 138 -1.83 21.74 -8.20
CA GLU A 138 -1.32 22.84 -9.04
C GLU A 138 -2.33 23.99 -9.07
N ASP A 139 -3.60 23.64 -9.22
CA ASP A 139 -4.71 24.60 -9.28
C ASP A 139 -5.35 24.83 -7.90
N ASN A 140 -5.07 23.97 -6.93
CA ASN A 140 -5.68 23.95 -5.59
C ASN A 140 -7.22 23.90 -5.64
N VAL A 141 -7.76 23.01 -6.47
CA VAL A 141 -9.21 22.83 -6.66
C VAL A 141 -9.61 21.35 -6.55
N VAL A 142 -10.84 21.12 -6.10
CA VAL A 142 -11.50 19.82 -6.26
C VAL A 142 -11.94 19.71 -7.72
N GLU A 143 -11.36 18.77 -8.46
CA GLU A 143 -11.71 18.53 -9.87
C GLU A 143 -13.04 17.79 -9.97
N VAL A 144 -13.24 16.77 -9.14
CA VAL A 144 -14.47 15.98 -9.13
C VAL A 144 -14.80 15.41 -7.75
N THR A 145 -16.09 15.17 -7.50
CA THR A 145 -16.59 14.34 -6.41
C THR A 145 -17.35 13.14 -6.98
N LEU A 146 -16.71 11.97 -6.94
CA LEU A 146 -17.23 10.72 -7.47
C LEU A 146 -18.15 10.06 -6.45
N ASN A 147 -19.33 9.65 -6.91
CA ASN A 147 -20.29 8.97 -6.06
C ASN A 147 -20.17 7.45 -6.24
N PHE A 148 -19.71 6.75 -5.21
CA PHE A 148 -19.66 5.30 -5.26
C PHE A 148 -21.06 4.68 -5.08
N ASP A 149 -22.05 5.42 -4.56
CA ASP A 149 -23.47 5.10 -4.30
C ASP A 149 -23.72 3.91 -3.36
N SER A 150 -22.99 2.82 -3.56
CA SER A 150 -23.31 1.48 -3.10
C SER A 150 -22.93 1.18 -1.65
N SER A 151 -21.96 1.90 -1.07
CA SER A 151 -21.50 1.74 0.31
C SER A 151 -20.42 2.75 0.70
N SER A 152 -19.90 2.64 1.93
CA SER A 152 -18.61 3.21 2.29
C SER A 152 -17.52 2.71 1.34
N ILE A 153 -16.55 3.58 1.05
CA ILE A 153 -15.32 3.22 0.35
C ILE A 153 -14.49 2.31 1.25
N LEU A 154 -13.96 1.23 0.69
CA LEU A 154 -13.09 0.32 1.42
C LEU A 154 -11.64 0.44 0.97
N ASP A 155 -11.38 0.75 -0.30
CA ASP A 155 -10.03 0.98 -0.81
C ASP A 155 -10.02 1.79 -2.13
N LEU A 156 -8.86 2.37 -2.46
CA LEU A 156 -8.60 3.22 -3.62
C LEU A 156 -7.27 2.83 -4.28
N ALA A 157 -7.26 2.69 -5.61
CA ALA A 157 -6.02 2.44 -6.35
C ALA A 157 -6.03 3.13 -7.72
N TRP A 158 -5.03 3.98 -7.95
CA TRP A 158 -4.75 4.52 -9.28
C TRP A 158 -4.11 3.47 -10.16
N HIS A 159 -4.51 3.44 -11.42
CA HIS A 159 -3.79 2.69 -12.45
C HIS A 159 -2.40 3.31 -12.65
N PRO A 160 -1.32 2.50 -12.77
CA PRO A 160 0.05 3.01 -12.78
C PRO A 160 0.43 3.82 -14.03
N MET A 161 -0.12 3.45 -15.20
CA MET A 161 0.27 4.06 -16.48
C MET A 161 -0.75 5.06 -17.07
N VAL A 162 -2.05 4.84 -16.87
CA VAL A 162 -3.13 5.71 -17.35
C VAL A 162 -3.91 6.30 -16.19
N GLN A 163 -4.69 7.35 -16.45
CA GLN A 163 -5.39 8.11 -15.41
C GLN A 163 -6.67 7.44 -14.91
N TYR A 164 -6.65 6.14 -14.62
CA TYR A 164 -7.82 5.44 -14.08
C TYR A 164 -7.78 5.37 -12.56
N LEU A 165 -8.93 5.56 -11.93
CA LEU A 165 -9.08 5.42 -10.49
C LEU A 165 -10.05 4.29 -10.18
N ALA A 166 -9.52 3.18 -9.65
CA ALA A 166 -10.32 2.10 -9.11
C ALA A 166 -10.71 2.40 -7.66
N VAL A 167 -11.99 2.15 -7.35
CA VAL A 167 -12.56 2.33 -6.01
C VAL A 167 -13.37 1.10 -5.66
N SER A 168 -13.16 0.56 -4.47
CA SER A 168 -13.84 -0.65 -4.01
C SER A 168 -14.79 -0.41 -2.83
N GLY A 169 -15.80 -1.28 -2.72
CA GLY A 169 -16.75 -1.26 -1.61
C GLY A 169 -17.61 -2.52 -1.55
N TYR A 170 -18.79 -2.43 -0.94
CA TYR A 170 -19.66 -3.60 -0.68
C TYR A 170 -20.35 -4.19 -1.91
N LYS A 171 -20.39 -3.46 -3.04
CA LYS A 171 -21.14 -3.90 -4.24
C LYS A 171 -20.30 -3.87 -5.52
N GLY A 172 -19.01 -4.16 -5.42
CA GLY A 172 -18.15 -4.20 -6.58
C GLY A 172 -16.93 -3.30 -6.48
N VAL A 173 -16.22 -3.24 -7.59
CA VAL A 173 -15.20 -2.23 -7.87
C VAL A 173 -15.71 -1.39 -9.04
N LYS A 174 -15.59 -0.07 -8.92
CA LYS A 174 -15.87 0.88 -10.00
C LYS A 174 -14.55 1.52 -10.43
N VAL A 175 -14.36 1.71 -11.72
CA VAL A 175 -13.17 2.35 -12.27
C VAL A 175 -13.58 3.55 -13.11
N TRP A 176 -13.11 4.73 -12.73
CA TRP A 176 -13.37 5.98 -13.45
C TRP A 176 -12.20 6.34 -14.35
N HIS A 177 -12.53 6.96 -15.48
CA HIS A 177 -11.57 7.49 -16.44
C HIS A 177 -11.25 8.94 -16.08
N GLY A 178 -10.05 9.21 -15.57
CA GLY A 178 -9.67 10.53 -15.09
C GLY A 178 -9.38 11.57 -16.18
N GLU A 179 -9.37 11.16 -17.45
CA GLU A 179 -9.37 12.09 -18.59
C GLU A 179 -10.76 12.72 -18.81
N ASP A 180 -11.84 12.03 -18.42
CA ASP A 180 -13.22 12.50 -18.46
C ASP A 180 -14.03 11.91 -17.29
N TRP A 181 -14.06 12.64 -16.18
CA TRP A 181 -14.75 12.20 -14.97
C TRP A 181 -16.29 12.14 -15.09
N ASP A 182 -16.86 12.71 -16.17
CA ASP A 182 -18.30 12.66 -16.43
C ASP A 182 -18.73 11.36 -17.13
N GLU A 183 -17.79 10.56 -17.64
CA GLU A 183 -18.07 9.22 -18.17
C GLU A 183 -18.53 8.25 -17.08
N ASP A 184 -19.46 7.35 -17.45
CA ASP A 184 -19.90 6.29 -16.55
C ASP A 184 -18.72 5.36 -16.22
N PRO A 185 -18.50 5.02 -14.94
CA PRO A 185 -17.38 4.16 -14.57
C PRO A 185 -17.59 2.73 -15.09
N GLU A 186 -16.48 2.06 -15.41
CA GLU A 186 -16.50 0.62 -15.63
C GLU A 186 -16.81 -0.11 -14.31
N ILE A 187 -17.72 -1.10 -14.37
CA ILE A 187 -18.18 -1.83 -13.18
C ILE A 187 -17.64 -3.26 -13.24
N LEU A 188 -16.81 -3.60 -12.26
CA LEU A 188 -16.35 -4.96 -12.03
C LEU A 188 -17.27 -5.64 -11.00
N SER A 189 -18.02 -6.63 -11.48
CA SER A 189 -18.89 -7.44 -10.63
C SER A 189 -18.06 -8.43 -9.82
N VAL A 190 -18.04 -8.25 -8.50
CA VAL A 190 -17.44 -9.19 -7.55
C VAL A 190 -18.52 -9.80 -6.64
N PRO A 191 -18.33 -11.03 -6.14
CA PRO A 191 -19.36 -11.79 -5.42
C PRO A 191 -19.66 -11.24 -4.01
N SER A 192 -18.79 -10.41 -3.45
CA SER A 192 -18.88 -9.88 -2.09
C SER A 192 -18.25 -8.49 -1.99
N ALA A 193 -18.22 -7.91 -0.79
CA ALA A 193 -17.50 -6.66 -0.55
C ALA A 193 -16.00 -6.82 -0.81
N THR A 194 -15.41 -5.90 -1.56
CA THR A 194 -13.95 -5.89 -1.81
C THR A 194 -13.28 -4.95 -0.82
N GLY A 195 -12.40 -5.50 0.00
CA GLY A 195 -11.71 -4.76 1.07
C GLY A 195 -10.30 -4.28 0.70
N ALA A 196 -9.71 -4.84 -0.35
CA ALA A 196 -8.40 -4.48 -0.85
C ALA A 196 -8.38 -4.58 -2.38
N ILE A 197 -7.78 -3.60 -3.05
CA ILE A 197 -7.56 -3.62 -4.50
C ILE A 197 -6.11 -3.25 -4.83
N ALA A 198 -5.56 -3.84 -5.88
CA ALA A 198 -4.23 -3.49 -6.34
C ALA A 198 -4.09 -3.73 -7.84
N TRP A 199 -3.67 -2.70 -8.57
CA TRP A 199 -3.23 -2.83 -9.95
C TRP A 199 -1.86 -3.50 -10.01
N SER A 200 -1.66 -4.36 -11.01
CA SER A 200 -0.31 -4.82 -11.35
C SER A 200 0.55 -3.64 -11.80
N PRO A 201 1.89 -3.71 -11.72
CA PRO A 201 2.76 -2.56 -11.97
C PRO A 201 2.69 -2.00 -13.40
N GLN A 202 2.32 -2.84 -14.36
CA GLN A 202 2.06 -2.46 -15.76
C GLN A 202 0.59 -2.09 -16.00
N GLY A 203 -0.29 -2.28 -15.01
CA GLY A 203 -1.72 -1.99 -15.09
C GLY A 203 -2.54 -3.02 -15.86
N GLU A 204 -1.92 -4.12 -16.29
CA GLU A 204 -2.57 -5.19 -17.05
C GLU A 204 -3.57 -5.99 -16.21
N TYR A 205 -3.43 -6.02 -14.89
CA TYR A 205 -4.32 -6.78 -14.00
C TYR A 205 -4.80 -5.93 -12.83
N LEU A 206 -6.04 -6.16 -12.41
CA LEU A 206 -6.58 -5.66 -11.16
C LEU A 206 -6.96 -6.81 -10.23
N ALA A 207 -6.25 -6.90 -9.10
CA ALA A 207 -6.56 -7.83 -8.02
C ALA A 207 -7.57 -7.22 -7.04
N CYS A 208 -8.50 -8.03 -6.55
CA CYS A 208 -9.59 -7.66 -5.65
C CYS A 208 -9.69 -8.70 -4.52
N GLY A 209 -9.30 -8.32 -3.30
CA GLY A 209 -9.43 -9.13 -2.10
C GLY A 209 -10.81 -8.97 -1.47
N ASN A 210 -11.58 -10.05 -1.43
CA ASN A 210 -12.99 -10.00 -1.05
C ASN A 210 -13.25 -10.50 0.38
N MET A 211 -14.34 -10.02 0.99
CA MET A 211 -14.75 -10.38 2.35
C MET A 211 -15.33 -11.80 2.47
N ASP A 212 -15.59 -12.49 1.36
CA ASP A 212 -16.00 -13.89 1.30
C ASP A 212 -14.82 -14.87 1.18
N ASN A 213 -13.61 -14.39 1.50
CA ASN A 213 -12.35 -15.15 1.44
C ASN A 213 -11.98 -15.58 0.01
N THR A 214 -12.43 -14.84 -0.99
CA THR A 214 -11.97 -15.00 -2.38
C THR A 214 -11.02 -13.89 -2.77
N LEU A 215 -10.15 -14.18 -3.73
CA LEU A 215 -9.35 -13.19 -4.45
C LEU A 215 -9.75 -13.27 -5.92
N ILE A 216 -10.09 -12.14 -6.50
CA ILE A 216 -10.40 -12.03 -7.93
C ILE A 216 -9.28 -11.28 -8.62
N VAL A 217 -8.81 -11.80 -9.75
CA VAL A 217 -7.91 -11.08 -10.65
C VAL A 217 -8.60 -10.93 -11.99
N ASN A 218 -8.68 -9.70 -12.49
CA ASN A 218 -9.16 -9.42 -13.85
C ASN A 218 -7.97 -8.95 -14.68
N GLU A 219 -7.88 -9.43 -15.92
CA GLU A 219 -7.05 -8.78 -16.94
C GLU A 219 -7.80 -7.57 -17.46
N TRP A 220 -7.17 -6.41 -17.47
CA TRP A 220 -7.84 -5.16 -17.82
C TRP A 220 -8.28 -5.16 -19.29
N GLY A 221 -9.56 -4.84 -19.53
CA GLY A 221 -10.20 -4.99 -20.85
C GLY A 221 -10.72 -6.39 -21.18
N ASN A 222 -10.47 -7.39 -20.32
CA ASN A 222 -11.03 -8.74 -20.41
C ASN A 222 -11.69 -9.15 -19.08
N PHE A 223 -13.01 -9.07 -19.03
CA PHE A 223 -13.79 -9.29 -17.80
C PHE A 223 -14.16 -10.74 -17.54
N GLU A 224 -13.35 -11.71 -17.98
CA GLU A 224 -13.42 -13.08 -17.48
C GLU A 224 -12.46 -13.22 -16.27
N PRO A 225 -12.96 -13.10 -15.03
CA PRO A 225 -12.11 -13.08 -13.85
C PRO A 225 -11.53 -14.46 -13.54
N TRP A 226 -10.28 -14.49 -13.08
CA TRP A 226 -9.77 -15.61 -12.30
C TRP A 226 -10.27 -15.48 -10.86
N VAL A 227 -10.89 -16.56 -10.35
CA VAL A 227 -11.40 -16.63 -8.98
C VAL A 227 -10.54 -17.58 -8.17
N MET A 228 -9.75 -17.02 -7.27
CA MET A 228 -8.84 -17.73 -6.37
C MET A 228 -9.55 -17.96 -5.02
N GLN A 229 -9.44 -19.17 -4.48
CA GLN A 229 -10.11 -19.60 -3.25
C GLN A 229 -9.15 -20.36 -2.33
N GLY A 230 -9.60 -20.67 -1.11
CA GLY A 230 -8.81 -21.42 -0.13
C GLY A 230 -8.17 -20.56 0.96
N PHE A 231 -8.44 -19.26 0.98
CA PHE A 231 -7.94 -18.37 2.01
C PHE A 231 -8.60 -18.68 3.37
N PRO A 232 -7.82 -18.83 4.46
CA PRO A 232 -8.36 -19.12 5.79
C PRO A 232 -9.18 -17.96 6.38
N GLY A 233 -9.07 -16.76 5.81
CA GLY A 233 -9.81 -15.57 6.20
C GLY A 233 -9.92 -14.55 5.07
N LYS A 234 -10.39 -13.34 5.44
CA LYS A 234 -10.56 -12.24 4.49
C LYS A 234 -9.22 -11.81 3.94
N VAL A 235 -9.09 -11.71 2.62
CA VAL A 235 -7.89 -11.14 1.98
C VAL A 235 -7.86 -9.64 2.25
N ARG A 236 -6.84 -9.19 3.00
CA ARG A 236 -6.75 -7.81 3.54
C ARG A 236 -5.66 -6.97 2.91
N GLN A 237 -4.61 -7.61 2.40
CA GLN A 237 -3.49 -6.93 1.75
C GLN A 237 -3.10 -7.69 0.50
N LEU A 238 -2.72 -6.92 -0.52
CA LEU A 238 -2.32 -7.41 -1.83
C LEU A 238 -1.00 -6.72 -2.20
N ALA A 239 -0.05 -7.48 -2.71
CA ALA A 239 1.20 -6.94 -3.23
C ALA A 239 1.55 -7.64 -4.54
N TRP A 240 1.70 -6.86 -5.61
CA TRP A 240 2.27 -7.33 -6.86
C TRP A 240 3.78 -7.15 -6.85
N SER A 241 4.51 -8.08 -7.45
CA SER A 241 5.91 -7.85 -7.82
C SER A 241 5.96 -7.03 -9.12
N ASP A 242 6.91 -6.10 -9.21
CA ASP A 242 7.25 -5.37 -10.45
C ASP A 242 8.16 -6.17 -11.37
N LYS A 243 8.85 -7.17 -10.81
CA LYS A 243 9.54 -8.20 -11.56
C LYS A 243 8.52 -9.20 -12.09
N THR A 244 8.68 -9.55 -13.36
CA THR A 244 7.86 -10.55 -14.02
C THR A 244 8.59 -11.87 -14.10
N ASN A 245 7.84 -12.97 -14.13
CA ASN A 245 8.38 -14.28 -14.44
C ASN A 245 8.75 -14.40 -15.94
N SER A 246 9.15 -15.59 -16.36
CA SER A 246 9.56 -15.87 -17.75
C SER A 246 8.48 -15.62 -18.81
N LEU A 247 7.22 -15.46 -18.40
CA LEU A 247 6.06 -15.23 -19.26
C LEU A 247 5.64 -13.77 -19.30
N GLY A 248 6.32 -12.90 -18.55
CA GLY A 248 5.93 -11.50 -18.42
C GLY A 248 4.83 -11.26 -17.38
N ALA A 249 4.39 -12.28 -16.64
CA ALA A 249 3.39 -12.09 -15.60
C ALA A 249 4.04 -11.78 -14.23
N PRO A 250 3.51 -10.81 -13.47
CA PRO A 250 3.99 -10.53 -12.11
C PRO A 250 3.48 -11.56 -11.10
N LEU A 251 4.23 -11.75 -10.01
CA LEU A 251 3.73 -12.48 -8.83
C LEU A 251 2.72 -11.64 -8.05
N LEU A 252 1.72 -12.30 -7.47
CA LEU A 252 0.76 -11.69 -6.55
C LEU A 252 0.81 -12.36 -5.19
N ALA A 253 1.17 -11.62 -4.15
CA ALA A 253 1.06 -12.04 -2.76
C ALA A 253 -0.22 -11.49 -2.14
N ALA A 254 -0.91 -12.31 -1.35
CA ALA A 254 -2.16 -11.97 -0.68
C ALA A 254 -2.13 -12.42 0.78
N ALA A 255 -2.27 -11.47 1.70
CA ALA A 255 -2.35 -11.75 3.14
C ALA A 255 -3.81 -11.81 3.60
N SER A 256 -4.16 -12.79 4.43
CA SER A 256 -5.56 -13.02 4.84
C SER A 256 -5.79 -13.23 6.33
N SER A 257 -4.88 -13.94 7.01
CA SER A 257 -4.88 -14.16 8.45
C SER A 257 -3.42 -14.18 8.88
N GLU A 258 -2.94 -15.24 9.55
CA GLU A 258 -1.52 -15.50 9.75
C GLU A 258 -0.78 -15.94 8.47
N GLY A 259 -1.51 -16.45 7.47
CA GLY A 259 -0.93 -16.95 6.22
C GLY A 259 -0.89 -15.91 5.10
N ILE A 260 0.12 -16.07 4.23
CA ILE A 260 0.24 -15.36 2.96
C ILE A 260 0.18 -16.41 1.85
N SER A 261 -0.67 -16.19 0.85
CA SER A 261 -0.68 -17.00 -0.37
C SER A 261 0.01 -16.22 -1.47
N VAL A 262 0.94 -16.87 -2.17
CA VAL A 262 1.60 -16.30 -3.35
C VAL A 262 1.09 -17.03 -4.58
N TRP A 263 0.81 -16.26 -5.63
CA TRP A 263 0.25 -16.73 -6.88
C TRP A 263 1.17 -16.33 -8.03
N GLU A 264 1.40 -17.28 -8.92
CA GLU A 264 2.14 -17.10 -10.17
C GLU A 264 1.28 -17.54 -11.35
N ARG A 265 1.28 -16.75 -12.42
CA ARG A 265 0.61 -17.14 -13.66
C ARG A 265 1.48 -18.16 -14.40
N ASP A 266 0.89 -19.32 -14.69
CA ASP A 266 1.57 -20.41 -15.39
C ASP A 266 1.65 -20.16 -16.91
N ALA A 267 2.60 -20.85 -17.57
CA ALA A 267 2.85 -20.75 -19.00
C ALA A 267 1.74 -21.39 -19.83
N ASP A 268 1.16 -22.48 -19.32
CA ASP A 268 0.01 -23.12 -19.90
C ASP A 268 -1.25 -22.38 -19.41
N GLU A 269 -1.90 -21.65 -20.32
CA GLU A 269 -3.16 -20.93 -20.04
C GLU A 269 -4.25 -21.84 -19.43
N ARG A 270 -4.15 -23.16 -19.62
CA ARG A 270 -5.08 -24.14 -19.03
C ARG A 270 -4.89 -24.34 -17.53
N VAL A 271 -3.67 -24.13 -17.03
CA VAL A 271 -3.35 -24.17 -15.59
C VAL A 271 -3.78 -22.85 -14.95
N GLY A 272 -3.55 -21.74 -15.66
CA GLY A 272 -3.95 -20.40 -15.22
C GLY A 272 -3.01 -19.87 -14.16
N TRP A 273 -3.31 -20.11 -12.88
CA TRP A 273 -2.51 -19.64 -11.76
C TRP A 273 -2.18 -20.77 -10.78
N ASP A 274 -0.90 -20.89 -10.46
CA ASP A 274 -0.41 -21.77 -9.39
C ASP A 274 -0.22 -20.98 -8.09
N SER A 275 -0.29 -21.68 -6.95
CA SER A 275 -0.15 -21.05 -5.64
C SER A 275 0.60 -21.88 -4.63
N TRP A 276 1.22 -21.19 -3.68
CA TRP A 276 1.81 -21.77 -2.48
C TRP A 276 1.58 -20.85 -1.27
N ALA A 277 1.69 -21.40 -0.07
CA ALA A 277 1.47 -20.69 1.17
C ALA A 277 2.79 -20.44 1.91
N LEU A 278 2.89 -19.26 2.52
CA LEU A 278 3.96 -18.86 3.42
C LEU A 278 3.40 -18.82 4.85
N GLU A 279 3.82 -19.79 5.67
CA GLU A 279 3.23 -20.05 6.99
C GLU A 279 4.32 -20.03 8.07
N VAL A 280 4.66 -18.83 8.54
CA VAL A 280 5.61 -18.62 9.66
C VAL A 280 5.01 -17.74 10.75
N HIS A 281 4.18 -16.77 10.37
CA HIS A 281 3.56 -15.87 11.33
C HIS A 281 2.59 -16.62 12.25
N GLU A 282 2.57 -16.22 13.53
CA GLU A 282 1.69 -16.82 14.55
C GLU A 282 0.45 -15.96 14.80
N ASN A 283 0.35 -14.82 14.12
CA ASN A 283 -0.74 -13.87 14.25
C ASN A 283 -0.97 -13.15 12.91
N VAL A 284 -2.01 -12.31 12.85
CA VAL A 284 -2.46 -11.64 11.62
C VAL A 284 -1.34 -10.86 10.96
N VAL A 285 -1.14 -11.10 9.66
CA VAL A 285 -0.25 -10.33 8.79
C VAL A 285 -0.97 -9.04 8.39
N ASN A 286 -0.41 -7.90 8.81
CA ASN A 286 -1.02 -6.58 8.64
C ASN A 286 -0.55 -5.87 7.37
N ALA A 287 0.67 -6.16 6.90
CA ALA A 287 1.22 -5.57 5.68
C ALA A 287 2.15 -6.53 4.96
N ILE A 288 2.17 -6.44 3.63
CA ILE A 288 3.07 -7.17 2.74
C ILE A 288 3.54 -6.24 1.62
N ALA A 289 4.78 -6.38 1.15
CA ALA A 289 5.26 -5.68 -0.04
C ALA A 289 6.49 -6.39 -0.64
N PHE A 290 6.53 -6.45 -1.97
CA PHE A 290 7.73 -6.88 -2.70
C PHE A 290 8.79 -5.77 -2.69
N GLN A 291 10.04 -6.17 -2.55
CA GLN A 291 11.18 -5.29 -2.79
C GLN A 291 11.25 -4.99 -4.30
N PRO A 292 11.44 -3.73 -4.71
CA PRO A 292 11.50 -3.35 -6.12
C PRO A 292 12.54 -4.13 -6.92
N SER A 293 12.17 -4.50 -8.15
CA SER A 293 12.96 -5.25 -9.11
C SER A 293 13.45 -6.64 -8.66
N THR A 294 12.90 -7.17 -7.56
CA THR A 294 13.22 -8.50 -7.04
C THR A 294 11.95 -9.29 -6.69
N PHE A 295 12.12 -10.56 -6.35
CA PHE A 295 11.06 -11.39 -5.76
C PHE A 295 11.21 -11.52 -4.24
N LEU A 296 11.99 -10.65 -3.59
CA LEU A 296 12.06 -10.61 -2.14
C LEU A 296 10.77 -9.99 -1.59
N LEU A 297 9.99 -10.78 -0.85
CA LEU A 297 8.77 -10.31 -0.19
C LEU A 297 9.07 -9.98 1.27
N ALA A 298 8.55 -8.85 1.77
CA ALA A 298 8.47 -8.57 3.19
C ALA A 298 7.04 -8.74 3.69
N SER A 299 6.88 -9.27 4.90
CA SER A 299 5.60 -9.34 5.60
C SER A 299 5.74 -8.87 7.05
N ALA A 300 4.81 -8.07 7.53
CA ALA A 300 4.79 -7.54 8.88
C ALA A 300 3.50 -7.96 9.59
N ALA A 301 3.61 -8.49 10.81
CA ALA A 301 2.47 -9.09 11.50
C ALA A 301 2.34 -8.67 12.96
N ALA A 302 1.15 -8.94 13.51
CA ALA A 302 0.78 -8.69 14.90
C ALA A 302 1.53 -9.57 15.92
N ASP A 303 2.36 -10.52 15.47
CA ASP A 303 3.23 -11.35 16.31
C ASP A 303 4.58 -10.65 16.67
N GLY A 304 4.77 -9.42 16.21
CA GLY A 304 5.96 -8.61 16.48
C GLY A 304 7.13 -8.96 15.57
N GLN A 305 6.86 -9.59 14.43
CA GLN A 305 7.87 -9.99 13.46
C GLN A 305 7.64 -9.33 12.09
N VAL A 306 8.75 -8.99 11.44
CA VAL A 306 8.80 -8.79 9.99
C VAL A 306 9.58 -9.96 9.39
N CYS A 307 8.98 -10.71 8.48
CA CYS A 307 9.62 -11.82 7.79
C CYS A 307 10.02 -11.40 6.37
N LEU A 308 11.24 -11.75 5.96
CA LEU A 308 11.72 -11.63 4.59
C LEU A 308 11.69 -12.99 3.91
N TRP A 309 11.14 -13.06 2.71
CA TRP A 309 10.93 -14.29 1.94
C TRP A 309 11.67 -14.23 0.62
N TYR A 310 12.73 -15.02 0.50
CA TYR A 310 13.52 -15.14 -0.71
C TYR A 310 12.69 -15.81 -1.81
N GLU A 311 12.64 -15.16 -2.98
CA GLU A 311 11.80 -15.55 -4.14
C GLU A 311 10.30 -15.69 -3.77
N ALA A 312 9.86 -15.03 -2.69
CA ALA A 312 8.54 -15.21 -2.09
C ALA A 312 8.17 -16.66 -1.80
N GLU A 313 9.17 -17.52 -1.50
CA GLU A 313 8.98 -18.94 -1.21
C GLU A 313 9.64 -19.34 0.12
N GLN A 314 10.88 -18.90 0.35
CA GLN A 314 11.71 -19.40 1.44
C GLN A 314 11.92 -18.31 2.47
N LEU A 315 11.63 -18.60 3.74
CA LEU A 315 11.99 -17.70 4.83
C LEU A 315 13.51 -17.44 4.82
N LEU A 316 13.89 -16.18 4.64
CA LEU A 316 15.27 -15.71 4.59
C LEU A 316 15.72 -15.15 5.93
N GLN A 317 14.90 -14.28 6.52
CA GLN A 317 15.24 -13.56 7.74
C GLN A 317 13.98 -13.16 8.52
N ILE A 318 14.11 -13.10 9.85
CA ILE A 318 13.10 -12.53 10.76
C ILE A 318 13.72 -11.30 11.42
N LEU A 319 13.06 -10.15 11.25
CA LEU A 319 13.37 -8.89 11.89
C LEU A 319 12.41 -8.66 13.05
N LYS A 320 12.91 -8.06 14.14
CA LYS A 320 12.15 -7.78 15.37
C LYS A 320 12.43 -6.35 15.83
N GLY A 321 11.59 -5.84 16.72
CA GLY A 321 11.79 -4.52 17.33
C GLY A 321 10.54 -3.79 17.79
N ALA A 322 9.35 -4.35 17.51
CA ALA A 322 8.05 -3.91 18.02
C ALA A 322 7.32 -5.10 18.67
N GLU A 323 7.42 -5.24 20.00
CA GLU A 323 6.88 -6.40 20.73
C GLU A 323 5.35 -6.48 20.67
N GLY A 324 4.68 -5.34 20.54
CA GLY A 324 3.22 -5.24 20.41
C GLY A 324 2.68 -5.60 19.02
N GLY A 325 3.52 -6.01 18.08
CA GLY A 325 3.14 -6.25 16.70
C GLY A 325 3.54 -5.12 15.75
N PHE A 326 3.70 -5.46 14.47
CA PHE A 326 3.85 -4.50 13.39
C PHE A 326 2.52 -4.25 12.68
N SER A 327 2.30 -3.01 12.26
CA SER A 327 1.07 -2.52 11.66
C SER A 327 1.17 -2.26 10.16
N CYS A 328 2.32 -1.79 9.71
CA CYS A 328 2.56 -1.35 8.34
C CYS A 328 4.03 -1.54 7.97
N LEU A 329 4.32 -1.61 6.68
CA LEU A 329 5.66 -1.65 6.13
C LEU A 329 5.72 -0.95 4.78
N ALA A 330 6.90 -0.47 4.39
CA ALA A 330 7.15 0.07 3.06
C ALA A 330 8.62 -0.11 2.65
N TRP A 331 8.85 -0.67 1.46
CA TRP A 331 10.16 -0.67 0.82
C TRP A 331 10.50 0.70 0.26
N HIS A 332 11.78 1.06 0.35
CA HIS A 332 12.33 2.17 -0.41
C HIS A 332 12.20 1.90 -1.93
N PRO A 333 12.00 2.92 -2.79
CA PRO A 333 11.79 2.74 -4.23
C PRO A 333 12.91 1.99 -4.98
N GLU A 334 14.16 2.06 -4.52
CA GLU A 334 15.28 1.27 -5.08
C GLU A 334 15.65 0.05 -4.21
N GLY A 335 14.85 -0.26 -3.19
CA GLY A 335 14.96 -1.48 -2.39
C GLY A 335 16.07 -1.51 -1.33
N GLN A 336 16.84 -0.44 -1.14
CA GLN A 336 17.94 -0.40 -0.16
C GLN A 336 17.51 -0.24 1.30
N PHE A 337 16.26 0.15 1.56
CA PHE A 337 15.73 0.26 2.92
C PHE A 337 14.35 -0.39 3.03
N LEU A 338 14.07 -0.95 4.20
CA LEU A 338 12.74 -1.36 4.61
C LEU A 338 12.34 -0.56 5.85
N ALA A 339 11.19 0.10 5.78
CA ALA A 339 10.57 0.78 6.91
C ALA A 339 9.40 -0.05 7.45
N ALA A 340 9.21 -0.10 8.77
CA ALA A 340 8.01 -0.68 9.38
C ALA A 340 7.55 0.08 10.62
N GLY A 341 6.22 0.15 10.79
CA GLY A 341 5.57 0.75 11.95
C GLY A 341 5.06 -0.32 12.93
N GLY A 342 5.18 -0.05 14.22
CA GLY A 342 4.81 -0.89 15.34
C GLY A 342 3.57 -0.39 16.05
N CYS A 343 2.87 -1.31 16.73
CA CYS A 343 1.65 -0.99 17.45
C CYS A 343 1.88 -0.15 18.71
N GLY A 344 3.10 -0.11 19.25
CA GLY A 344 3.45 0.72 20.38
C GLY A 344 3.78 2.16 19.98
N GLY A 345 3.95 2.45 18.69
CA GLY A 345 4.47 3.72 18.17
C GLY A 345 5.91 3.63 17.67
N GLU A 346 6.52 2.43 17.71
CA GLU A 346 7.83 2.23 17.13
C GLU A 346 7.79 2.43 15.62
N PHE A 347 8.75 3.15 15.07
CA PHE A 347 8.99 3.15 13.63
C PHE A 347 10.47 2.78 13.40
N LEU A 348 10.70 1.72 12.62
CA LEU A 348 11.99 1.09 12.42
C LEU A 348 12.41 1.14 10.95
N VAL A 349 13.72 1.23 10.71
CA VAL A 349 14.35 1.13 9.40
C VAL A 349 15.45 0.08 9.44
N TRP A 350 15.52 -0.74 8.40
CA TRP A 350 16.63 -1.65 8.11
C TRP A 350 17.23 -1.37 6.74
N SER A 351 18.50 -1.71 6.54
CA SER A 351 19.28 -1.48 5.32
C SER A 351 20.13 -2.68 4.91
#